data_AF-A0A3M1JLJ0-F1
#
_entry.id   AF-A0A3M1JLJ0-F1
#
_cell.length_a   1.000
_cell.length_b   1.000
_cell.length_c   1.000
_cell.angle_alpha   90.00
_cell.angle_beta   90.00
_cell.angle_gamma   90.00
#
_symmetry.space_group_name_H-M   'P 1'
#
loop_
_entity.id
_entity.type
_entity.pdbx_description
1 polymer ?
#
loop_
_entity_poly.entity_id
_entity_poly.type
_entity_poly.pdbx_seq_one_letter_code
_entity_poly.pdbx_strand_id
1 'polypeptide(L)'
;MSGCGQVDANTWSCRFRFSISLSPEAAQRQADLTKDMEIVVRGSEEYLNETLDLYLDDALVDSLNIGADLQGRAVTDIQISGSGVGANQQQAVFDALNNMKRLQTILITGSLPVKLTIEKTDAISPVLGEEFTKNAVKMGLLAILAVGVVIFIRYRRLVISVPVMLTMLSEAVLLLGLAALIGWNLDLAAIAGILIAIGTGVDDQIVITDEILSRSRAQQQILTWRQRIKRAFFIIMAAYFTTVVAMLPLWFAGAGLLKGFAITTIFGVSFGVFITRPAYAAMVEFFLKE
;
A
#
# COMPACT_ATOMS: atom_id res chain seq x y z
N MET A 1 24.25 -7.27 -14.37
CA MET A 1 24.66 -8.70 -14.33
C MET A 1 25.62 -8.94 -15.47
N SER A 2 26.69 -9.70 -15.23
CA SER A 2 27.86 -9.82 -16.13
C SER A 2 27.87 -11.10 -16.98
N GLY A 3 26.86 -11.96 -16.85
CA GLY A 3 26.70 -13.18 -17.64
C GLY A 3 26.20 -14.35 -16.77
N CYS A 4 25.48 -15.28 -17.37
CA CYS A 4 25.03 -16.53 -16.76
C CYS A 4 25.50 -17.70 -17.61
N GLY A 5 25.98 -18.75 -16.96
CA GLY A 5 26.44 -19.96 -17.63
C GLY A 5 26.17 -21.18 -16.78
N GLN A 6 26.07 -22.32 -17.45
CA GLN A 6 26.00 -23.61 -16.77
C GLN A 6 27.43 -24.03 -16.38
N VAL A 7 27.63 -24.28 -15.09
CA VAL A 7 28.93 -24.73 -14.55
C VAL A 7 29.03 -26.25 -14.63
N ASP A 8 27.93 -26.95 -14.31
CA ASP A 8 27.80 -28.40 -14.38
C ASP A 8 26.37 -28.81 -14.80
N ALA A 9 26.14 -30.10 -15.07
CA ALA A 9 24.86 -30.63 -15.57
C ALA A 9 23.61 -30.16 -14.77
N ASN A 10 23.76 -29.89 -13.46
CA ASN A 10 22.68 -29.48 -12.58
C ASN A 10 22.89 -28.09 -11.92
N THR A 11 23.91 -27.33 -12.33
CA THR A 11 24.28 -26.09 -11.64
C THR A 11 24.51 -24.95 -12.63
N TRP A 12 23.73 -23.89 -12.46
CA TRP A 12 23.90 -22.60 -13.13
C TRP A 12 24.63 -21.63 -12.21
N SER A 13 25.50 -20.81 -12.79
CA SER A 13 26.13 -19.69 -12.10
C SER A 13 25.92 -18.39 -12.88
N CYS A 14 25.53 -17.34 -12.17
CA CYS A 14 25.39 -16.01 -12.72
C CYS A 14 26.33 -15.06 -12.00
N ARG A 15 27.09 -14.27 -12.76
CA ARG A 15 28.03 -13.29 -12.22
C ARG A 15 27.34 -11.94 -12.04
N PHE A 16 27.69 -11.28 -10.95
CA PHE A 16 27.35 -9.88 -10.72
C PHE A 16 28.62 -9.05 -10.61
N ARG A 17 28.46 -7.75 -10.84
CA ARG A 17 29.48 -6.74 -10.56
C ARG A 17 28.79 -5.44 -10.20
N PHE A 18 29.39 -4.70 -9.30
CA PHE A 18 29.02 -3.33 -8.97
C PHE A 18 30.26 -2.56 -8.56
N SER A 19 30.20 -1.24 -8.56
CA SER A 19 31.32 -0.40 -8.15
C SER A 19 31.02 0.27 -6.81
N ILE A 20 32.07 0.46 -6.02
CA ILE A 20 32.06 1.33 -4.84
C ILE A 20 33.05 2.46 -5.08
N SER A 21 32.78 3.62 -4.47
CA SER A 21 33.70 4.76 -4.52
C SER A 21 34.31 4.99 -3.14
N LEU A 22 35.64 5.04 -3.09
CA LEU A 22 36.42 5.41 -1.92
C LEU A 22 36.73 6.90 -1.93
N SER A 23 36.87 7.49 -0.73
CA SER A 23 37.47 8.82 -0.62
C SER A 23 38.95 8.76 -1.07
N PRO A 24 39.53 9.87 -1.56
CA PRO A 24 40.94 9.90 -1.95
C PRO A 24 41.88 9.42 -0.83
N GLU A 25 41.58 9.75 0.43
CA GLU A 25 42.36 9.30 1.58
C GLU A 25 42.23 7.80 1.82
N ALA A 26 41.04 7.22 1.63
CA ALA A 26 40.81 5.79 1.75
C ALA A 26 41.51 5.01 0.61
N ALA A 27 41.44 5.52 -0.62
CA ALA A 27 42.14 4.95 -1.77
C ALA A 27 43.66 4.95 -1.56
N GLN A 28 44.22 6.03 -1.01
CA GLN A 28 45.66 6.09 -0.70
C GLN A 28 46.05 5.08 0.39
N ARG A 29 45.26 4.96 1.47
CA ARG A 29 45.53 3.97 2.52
C ARG A 29 45.51 2.54 1.98
N GLN A 30 44.56 2.21 1.10
CA GLN A 30 44.51 0.90 0.47
C GLN A 30 45.75 0.65 -0.40
N ALA A 31 46.17 1.64 -1.19
CA ALA A 31 47.39 1.56 -1.99
C ALA A 31 48.61 1.27 -1.11
N ASP A 32 48.76 2.01 -0.02
CA ASP A 32 49.89 1.87 0.90
C ASP A 32 49.93 0.50 1.59
N LEU A 33 48.76 -0.08 1.91
CA LEU A 33 48.65 -1.41 2.53
C LEU A 33 48.94 -2.55 1.55
N THR A 34 48.62 -2.38 0.26
CA THR A 34 48.72 -3.46 -0.74
C THR A 34 50.04 -3.47 -1.51
N LYS A 35 50.86 -2.42 -1.41
CA LYS A 35 52.08 -2.24 -2.22
C LYS A 35 53.12 -3.37 -2.10
N ASP A 36 53.23 -3.99 -0.92
CA ASP A 36 54.24 -5.01 -0.61
C ASP A 36 53.65 -6.43 -0.62
N MET A 37 52.36 -6.59 -0.98
CA MET A 37 51.69 -7.89 -1.07
C MET A 37 52.21 -8.69 -2.27
N GLU A 38 52.19 -10.01 -2.20
CA GLU A 38 52.62 -10.86 -3.32
C GLU A 38 51.45 -11.13 -4.27
N ILE A 39 51.75 -11.24 -5.57
CA ILE A 39 50.75 -11.63 -6.58
C ILE A 39 50.70 -13.16 -6.67
N VAL A 40 49.51 -13.71 -6.50
CA VAL A 40 49.20 -15.12 -6.67
C VAL A 40 48.26 -15.32 -7.85
N VAL A 41 48.55 -16.33 -8.67
CA VAL A 41 47.70 -16.69 -9.81
C VAL A 41 46.69 -17.74 -9.37
N ARG A 42 45.39 -17.44 -9.51
CA ARG A 42 44.30 -18.39 -9.22
C ARG A 42 43.45 -18.58 -10.47
N GLY A 43 43.63 -19.71 -11.15
CA GLY A 43 42.99 -19.96 -12.44
C GLY A 43 43.61 -19.10 -13.55
N SER A 44 42.79 -18.28 -14.21
CA SER A 44 43.23 -17.35 -15.26
C SER A 44 43.36 -15.89 -14.79
N GLU A 45 43.25 -15.64 -13.49
CA GLU A 45 43.23 -14.30 -12.90
C GLU A 45 44.32 -14.16 -11.84
N GLU A 46 44.81 -12.93 -11.70
CA GLU A 46 45.88 -12.56 -10.77
C GLU A 46 45.30 -11.78 -9.58
N TYR A 47 45.61 -12.25 -8.38
CA TYR A 47 45.13 -11.68 -7.12
C TYR A 47 46.30 -11.40 -6.19
N LEU A 48 46.07 -10.60 -5.17
CA LEU A 48 47.00 -10.50 -4.04
C LEU A 48 46.90 -11.78 -3.19
N ASN A 49 47.99 -12.10 -2.50
CA ASN A 49 48.09 -13.28 -1.63
C ASN A 49 47.08 -13.25 -0.46
N GLU A 50 46.75 -12.06 0.03
CA GLU A 50 45.80 -11.81 1.12
C GLU A 50 44.37 -11.50 0.64
N THR A 51 43.38 -11.70 1.51
CA THR A 51 41.97 -11.39 1.25
C THR A 51 41.50 -10.15 2.02
N LEU A 52 40.47 -9.49 1.47
CA LEU A 52 39.70 -8.46 2.14
C LEU A 52 38.54 -9.13 2.91
N ASP A 53 38.71 -9.26 4.22
CA ASP A 53 37.71 -9.84 5.11
C ASP A 53 36.71 -8.79 5.60
N LEU A 54 35.42 -9.08 5.46
CA LEU A 54 34.31 -8.21 5.83
C LEU A 54 33.67 -8.71 7.12
N TYR A 55 33.76 -7.90 8.18
CA TYR A 55 33.17 -8.19 9.48
C TYR A 55 31.90 -7.37 9.72
N LEU A 56 30.91 -7.99 10.35
CA LEU A 56 29.70 -7.33 10.88
C LEU A 56 29.51 -7.80 12.32
N ASP A 57 29.49 -6.88 13.28
CA ASP A 57 29.38 -7.18 14.71
C ASP A 57 30.37 -8.28 15.17
N ASP A 58 31.65 -8.12 14.78
CA ASP A 58 32.76 -9.05 15.04
C ASP A 58 32.65 -10.45 14.40
N ALA A 59 31.60 -10.71 13.61
CA ALA A 59 31.47 -11.93 12.84
C ALA A 59 31.99 -11.74 11.41
N LEU A 60 32.83 -12.66 10.92
CA LEU A 60 33.23 -12.71 9.52
C LEU A 60 32.00 -13.02 8.64
N VAL A 61 31.66 -12.11 7.74
CA VAL A 61 30.46 -12.21 6.87
C VAL A 61 30.83 -12.62 5.46
N ASP A 62 31.97 -12.15 4.96
CA ASP A 62 32.47 -12.46 3.62
C ASP A 62 33.98 -12.22 3.52
N SER A 63 34.63 -12.82 2.51
CA SER A 63 36.06 -12.65 2.21
C SER A 63 36.24 -12.50 0.71
N LEU A 64 36.83 -11.38 0.29
CA LEU A 64 37.01 -11.03 -1.12
C LEU A 64 38.49 -11.13 -1.52
N ASN A 65 38.78 -11.72 -2.67
CA ASN A 65 40.13 -11.62 -3.24
C ASN A 65 40.36 -10.21 -3.79
N ILE A 66 41.58 -9.68 -3.62
CA ILE A 66 41.95 -8.35 -4.11
C ILE A 66 42.65 -8.52 -5.46
N GLY A 67 42.18 -7.83 -6.51
CA GLY A 67 42.81 -7.88 -7.84
C GLY A 67 44.23 -7.33 -7.82
N ALA A 68 45.14 -7.97 -8.56
CA ALA A 68 46.53 -7.54 -8.66
C ALA A 68 46.68 -6.13 -9.26
N ASP A 69 45.69 -5.66 -10.03
CA ASP A 69 45.63 -4.32 -10.61
C ASP A 69 45.48 -3.20 -9.58
N LEU A 70 45.12 -3.53 -8.34
CA LEU A 70 44.99 -2.60 -7.21
C LEU A 70 46.26 -2.50 -6.35
N GLN A 71 47.27 -3.35 -6.58
CA GLN A 71 48.51 -3.39 -5.80
C GLN A 71 49.22 -2.03 -5.83
N GLY A 72 49.36 -1.36 -4.68
CA GLY A 72 50.10 -0.09 -4.60
C GLY A 72 49.46 1.09 -5.35
N ARG A 73 48.23 0.96 -5.84
CA ARG A 73 47.57 1.98 -6.69
C ARG A 73 46.38 2.60 -5.97
N ALA A 74 46.39 3.93 -5.85
CA ALA A 74 45.28 4.69 -5.30
C ALA A 74 44.16 4.79 -6.34
N VAL A 75 43.18 3.87 -6.24
CA VAL A 75 42.00 3.82 -7.12
C VAL A 75 40.77 4.18 -6.30
N THR A 76 40.04 5.22 -6.73
CA THR A 76 38.82 5.67 -6.06
C THR A 76 37.60 4.85 -6.44
N ASP A 77 37.56 4.27 -7.63
CA ASP A 77 36.42 3.45 -8.09
C ASP A 77 36.82 1.98 -8.19
N ILE A 78 36.34 1.18 -7.25
CA ILE A 78 36.69 -0.24 -7.15
C ILE A 78 35.49 -1.06 -7.62
N GLN A 79 35.74 -1.98 -8.54
CA GLN A 79 34.73 -2.93 -8.99
C GLN A 79 34.76 -4.17 -8.11
N ILE A 80 33.62 -4.51 -7.53
CA ILE A 80 33.40 -5.73 -6.77
C ILE A 80 32.59 -6.68 -7.63
N SER A 81 33.05 -7.92 -7.72
CA SER A 81 32.37 -8.98 -8.46
C SER A 81 32.21 -10.23 -7.62
N GLY A 82 31.18 -10.99 -7.94
CA GLY A 82 30.92 -12.29 -7.36
C GLY A 82 29.94 -13.06 -8.21
N SER A 83 29.43 -14.16 -7.68
CA SER A 83 28.46 -15.00 -8.35
C SER A 83 27.34 -15.44 -7.41
N GLY A 84 26.25 -15.87 -8.03
CA GLY A 84 25.23 -16.69 -7.37
C GLY A 84 25.03 -17.98 -8.14
N VAL A 85 24.54 -19.00 -7.45
CA VAL A 85 24.36 -20.35 -7.99
C VAL A 85 22.93 -20.83 -7.82
N GLY A 86 22.48 -21.72 -8.69
CA GLY A 86 21.15 -22.31 -8.60
C GLY A 86 20.98 -23.52 -9.51
N ALA A 87 19.93 -24.31 -9.27
CA ALA A 87 19.66 -25.51 -10.08
C ALA A 87 19.22 -25.15 -11.51
N ASN A 88 18.72 -23.94 -11.71
CA ASN A 88 18.38 -23.38 -13.00
C ASN A 88 18.84 -21.91 -13.10
N GLN A 89 18.80 -21.37 -14.31
CA GLN A 89 19.22 -20.00 -14.59
C GLN A 89 18.46 -18.97 -13.74
N GLN A 90 17.16 -19.13 -13.54
CA GLN A 90 16.33 -18.17 -12.80
C GLN A 90 16.73 -18.13 -11.31
N GLN A 91 16.98 -19.29 -10.70
CA GLN A 91 17.47 -19.38 -9.33
C GLN A 91 18.87 -18.78 -9.19
N ALA A 92 19.78 -19.08 -10.11
CA ALA A 92 21.13 -18.51 -10.09
C ALA A 92 21.13 -16.98 -10.26
N VAL A 93 20.22 -16.44 -11.08
CA VAL A 93 20.00 -14.99 -11.20
C VAL A 93 19.51 -14.41 -9.88
N PHE A 94 18.52 -15.03 -9.24
CA PHE A 94 17.97 -14.55 -7.97
C PHE A 94 19.02 -14.57 -6.85
N ASP A 95 19.77 -15.66 -6.73
CA ASP A 95 20.85 -15.80 -5.76
C ASP A 95 21.95 -14.75 -5.99
N ALA A 96 22.37 -14.56 -7.24
CA ALA A 96 23.38 -13.55 -7.60
C ALA A 96 22.92 -12.13 -7.26
N LEU A 97 21.64 -11.80 -7.46
CA LEU A 97 21.08 -10.50 -7.08
C LEU A 97 21.02 -10.32 -5.57
N ASN A 98 20.70 -11.37 -4.81
CA ASN A 98 20.69 -11.30 -3.35
C ASN A 98 22.10 -11.11 -2.79
N ASN A 99 23.09 -11.86 -3.28
CA ASN A 99 24.48 -11.71 -2.87
C ASN A 99 25.01 -10.31 -3.20
N MET A 100 24.73 -9.82 -4.41
CA MET A 100 25.09 -8.45 -4.81
C MET A 100 24.47 -7.40 -3.88
N LYS A 101 23.16 -7.47 -3.61
CA LYS A 101 22.47 -6.53 -2.73
C LYS A 101 22.97 -6.59 -1.29
N ARG A 102 23.24 -7.80 -0.78
CA ARG A 102 23.78 -8.01 0.57
C ARG A 102 25.15 -7.35 0.72
N LEU A 103 26.06 -7.60 -0.22
CA LEU A 103 27.40 -6.97 -0.23
C LEU A 103 27.31 -5.45 -0.37
N GLN A 104 26.44 -4.94 -1.26
CA GLN A 104 26.19 -3.50 -1.38
C GLN A 104 25.72 -2.89 -0.06
N THR A 105 24.75 -3.52 0.63
CA THR A 105 24.27 -3.03 1.92
C THR A 105 25.42 -2.97 2.92
N ILE A 106 26.18 -4.06 3.11
CA ILE A 106 27.30 -4.10 4.06
C ILE A 106 28.32 -2.99 3.79
N LEU A 107 28.70 -2.79 2.52
CA LEU A 107 29.76 -1.86 2.14
C LEU A 107 29.31 -0.39 2.12
N ILE A 108 28.04 -0.12 1.83
CA ILE A 108 27.52 1.25 1.71
C ILE A 108 27.03 1.78 3.06
N THR A 109 26.38 0.95 3.88
CA THR A 109 25.73 1.46 5.11
C THR A 109 26.73 1.77 6.22
N GLY A 110 27.94 1.22 6.16
CA GLY A 110 28.97 1.40 7.17
C GLY A 110 28.51 0.91 8.56
N SER A 111 29.24 1.32 9.59
CA SER A 111 28.83 1.07 10.97
C SER A 111 27.80 2.11 11.42
N LEU A 112 26.74 1.64 12.07
CA LEU A 112 25.77 2.54 12.70
C LEU A 112 26.44 3.23 13.91
N PRO A 113 26.25 4.55 14.10
CA PRO A 113 26.86 5.29 15.20
C PRO A 113 26.28 4.89 16.57
N VAL A 114 25.14 4.20 16.58
CA VAL A 114 24.43 3.74 17.78
C VAL A 114 23.85 2.34 17.55
N LYS A 115 23.73 1.55 18.63
CA LYS A 115 23.03 0.27 18.59
C LYS A 115 21.53 0.52 18.47
N LEU A 116 20.90 -0.05 17.45
CA LEU A 116 19.46 0.01 17.25
C LEU A 116 18.79 -1.22 17.87
N THR A 117 17.70 -1.00 18.62
CA THR A 117 16.79 -2.07 19.05
C THR A 117 15.54 -2.04 18.19
N ILE A 118 15.11 -3.22 17.73
CA ILE A 118 13.85 -3.33 16.99
C ILE A 118 12.72 -3.32 18.02
N GLU A 119 12.03 -2.19 18.14
CA GLU A 119 10.89 -2.04 19.07
C GLU A 119 9.64 -2.80 18.59
N LYS A 120 9.42 -2.85 17.26
CA LYS A 120 8.28 -3.56 16.67
C LYS A 120 8.56 -3.90 15.21
N THR A 121 8.21 -5.13 14.83
CA THR A 121 8.19 -5.57 13.43
C THR A 121 6.80 -6.07 13.09
N ASP A 122 6.12 -5.38 12.19
CA ASP A 122 4.87 -5.84 11.59
C ASP A 122 5.18 -6.29 10.16
N ALA A 123 5.04 -7.60 9.89
CA ALA A 123 5.20 -8.15 8.55
C ALA A 123 3.90 -8.80 8.11
N ILE A 124 3.36 -8.36 6.97
CA ILE A 124 2.15 -8.92 6.36
C ILE A 124 2.57 -9.65 5.09
N SER A 125 2.19 -10.92 4.97
CA SER A 125 2.49 -11.72 3.78
C SER A 125 1.71 -11.19 2.56
N PRO A 126 2.35 -11.07 1.39
CA PRO A 126 1.67 -10.68 0.14
C PRO A 126 0.47 -11.56 -0.19
N VAL A 127 0.54 -12.86 0.15
CA VAL A 127 -0.55 -13.84 -0.07
C VAL A 127 -1.81 -13.44 0.71
N LEU A 128 -1.63 -13.01 1.95
CA LEU A 128 -2.73 -12.56 2.81
C LEU A 128 -3.39 -11.29 2.25
N GLY A 129 -2.59 -10.37 1.68
CA GLY A 129 -3.10 -9.16 1.03
C GLY A 129 -3.92 -9.46 -0.23
N GLU A 130 -3.46 -10.40 -1.06
CA GLU A 130 -4.20 -10.82 -2.26
C GLU A 130 -5.53 -11.48 -1.90
N GLU A 131 -5.52 -12.39 -0.92
CA GLU A 131 -6.72 -13.05 -0.43
C GLU A 131 -7.71 -12.05 0.19
N PHE A 132 -7.21 -11.12 1.01
CA PHE A 132 -8.02 -10.07 1.59
C PHE A 132 -8.72 -9.23 0.52
N THR A 133 -8.00 -8.82 -0.54
CA THR A 133 -8.57 -8.02 -1.63
C THR A 133 -9.70 -8.78 -2.35
N LYS A 134 -9.48 -10.05 -2.67
CA LYS A 134 -10.51 -10.90 -3.31
C LYS A 134 -11.74 -11.06 -2.42
N ASN A 135 -11.52 -11.28 -1.11
CA ASN A 135 -12.60 -11.45 -0.15
C ASN A 135 -13.37 -10.14 0.09
N ALA A 136 -12.68 -9.00 0.16
CA ALA A 136 -13.29 -7.69 0.31
C ALA A 136 -14.25 -7.37 -0.83
N VAL A 137 -13.87 -7.64 -2.09
CA VAL A 137 -14.74 -7.43 -3.26
C VAL A 137 -15.98 -8.34 -3.21
N LYS A 138 -15.80 -9.64 -2.92
CA LYS A 138 -16.92 -10.59 -2.82
C LYS A 138 -17.89 -10.20 -1.71
N MET A 139 -17.37 -9.88 -0.53
CA MET A 139 -18.17 -9.48 0.62
C MET A 139 -18.87 -8.13 0.38
N GLY A 140 -18.21 -7.17 -0.28
CA GLY A 140 -18.81 -5.90 -0.67
C GLY A 140 -20.02 -6.09 -1.59
N LEU A 141 -19.90 -6.96 -2.60
CA LEU A 141 -21.02 -7.26 -3.50
C LEU A 141 -22.18 -7.96 -2.78
N LEU A 142 -21.87 -8.94 -1.93
CA LEU A 142 -22.87 -9.63 -1.10
C LEU A 142 -23.57 -8.66 -0.13
N ALA A 143 -22.85 -7.69 0.43
CA ALA A 143 -23.41 -6.68 1.32
C ALA A 143 -24.40 -5.77 0.58
N ILE A 144 -24.06 -5.30 -0.63
CA ILE A 144 -24.97 -4.49 -1.46
C ILE A 144 -26.25 -5.27 -1.78
N LEU A 145 -26.13 -6.56 -2.14
CA LEU A 145 -27.28 -7.42 -2.38
C LEU A 145 -28.14 -7.61 -1.11
N ALA A 146 -27.50 -7.89 0.03
CA ALA A 146 -28.19 -8.08 1.30
C ALA A 146 -28.97 -6.82 1.72
N VAL A 147 -28.34 -5.65 1.63
CA VAL A 147 -29.02 -4.37 1.90
C VAL A 147 -30.18 -4.16 0.92
N GLY A 148 -29.97 -4.41 -0.37
CA GLY A 148 -31.02 -4.35 -1.38
C GLY A 148 -32.24 -5.19 -1.04
N VAL A 149 -32.02 -6.44 -0.60
CA VAL A 149 -33.08 -7.36 -0.15
C VAL A 149 -33.81 -6.82 1.08
N VAL A 150 -33.09 -6.32 2.09
CA VAL A 150 -33.69 -5.74 3.30
C VAL A 150 -34.58 -4.54 2.95
N ILE A 151 -34.09 -3.64 2.09
CA ILE A 151 -34.85 -2.48 1.61
C ILE A 151 -36.08 -2.92 0.79
N PHE A 152 -35.92 -3.94 -0.05
CA PHE A 152 -37.05 -4.51 -0.79
C PHE A 152 -38.11 -5.08 0.14
N ILE A 153 -37.73 -5.84 1.18
CA ILE A 153 -38.67 -6.38 2.17
C ILE A 153 -39.41 -5.25 2.91
N ARG A 154 -38.68 -4.19 3.29
CA ARG A 154 -39.22 -3.06 4.07
C ARG A 154 -40.19 -2.18 3.28
N TYR A 155 -39.92 -1.91 2.01
CA TYR A 155 -40.72 -1.01 1.18
C TYR A 155 -41.62 -1.73 0.18
N ARG A 156 -41.36 -3.00 -0.10
CA ARG A 156 -42.07 -3.87 -1.07
C ARG A 156 -42.16 -3.26 -2.48
N ARG A 157 -41.20 -2.41 -2.84
CA ARG A 157 -41.16 -1.65 -4.10
C ARG A 157 -39.76 -1.71 -4.70
N LEU A 158 -39.65 -2.36 -5.87
CA LEU A 158 -38.39 -2.42 -6.61
C LEU A 158 -37.88 -1.04 -7.04
N VAL A 159 -38.81 -0.11 -7.31
CA VAL A 159 -38.52 1.29 -7.66
C VAL A 159 -37.80 2.08 -6.55
N ILE A 160 -37.67 1.52 -5.34
CA ILE A 160 -36.89 2.09 -4.22
C ILE A 160 -35.60 1.28 -4.01
N SER A 161 -35.72 -0.05 -3.94
CA SER A 161 -34.58 -0.93 -3.65
C SER A 161 -33.47 -0.85 -4.71
N VAL A 162 -33.82 -0.79 -6.01
CA VAL A 162 -32.83 -0.73 -7.10
C VAL A 162 -32.05 0.61 -7.08
N PRO A 163 -32.69 1.79 -6.98
CA PRO A 163 -31.96 3.04 -6.82
C PRO A 163 -31.02 3.06 -5.61
N VAL A 164 -31.44 2.51 -4.46
CA VAL A 164 -30.58 2.40 -3.25
C VAL A 164 -29.28 1.67 -3.57
N MET A 165 -29.37 0.47 -4.14
CA MET A 165 -28.20 -0.33 -4.49
C MET A 165 -27.28 0.39 -5.49
N LEU A 166 -27.86 1.05 -6.49
CA LEU A 166 -27.11 1.80 -7.50
C LEU A 166 -26.36 2.98 -6.88
N THR A 167 -26.98 3.69 -5.94
CA THR A 167 -26.32 4.78 -5.19
C THR A 167 -25.22 4.29 -4.27
N MET A 168 -25.40 3.16 -3.59
CA MET A 168 -24.34 2.53 -2.78
C MET A 168 -23.13 2.17 -3.63
N LEU A 169 -23.36 1.53 -4.79
CA LEU A 169 -22.29 1.17 -5.71
C LEU A 169 -21.56 2.42 -6.23
N SER A 170 -22.30 3.46 -6.59
CA SER A 170 -21.74 4.72 -7.07
C SER A 170 -20.87 5.40 -6.00
N GLU A 171 -21.32 5.39 -4.74
CA GLU A 171 -20.57 5.96 -3.62
C GLU A 171 -19.27 5.20 -3.34
N ALA A 172 -19.31 3.86 -3.38
CA ALA A 172 -18.12 3.03 -3.27
C ALA A 172 -17.12 3.33 -4.41
N VAL A 173 -17.61 3.45 -5.65
CA VAL A 173 -16.77 3.80 -6.81
C VAL A 173 -16.17 5.19 -6.69
N LEU A 174 -16.92 6.19 -6.21
CA LEU A 174 -16.40 7.55 -6.00
C LEU A 174 -15.27 7.57 -4.95
N LEU A 175 -15.43 6.84 -3.85
CA LEU A 175 -14.40 6.74 -2.81
C LEU A 175 -13.14 6.04 -3.29
N LEU A 176 -13.30 4.89 -3.95
CA LEU A 176 -12.17 4.14 -4.51
C LEU A 176 -11.51 4.93 -5.65
N GLY A 177 -12.30 5.63 -6.46
CA GLY A 177 -11.81 6.50 -7.53
C GLY A 177 -11.01 7.68 -7.00
N LEU A 178 -11.46 8.31 -5.91
CA LEU A 178 -10.67 9.34 -5.22
C LEU A 178 -9.36 8.76 -4.72
N ALA A 179 -9.39 7.62 -4.02
CA ALA A 179 -8.19 6.99 -3.48
C ALA A 179 -7.18 6.66 -4.60
N ALA A 180 -7.66 6.14 -5.73
CA ALA A 180 -6.83 5.88 -6.90
C ALA A 180 -6.24 7.16 -7.51
N LEU A 181 -7.02 8.24 -7.60
CA LEU A 181 -6.59 9.53 -8.18
C LEU A 181 -5.44 10.16 -7.39
N ILE A 182 -5.49 10.09 -6.06
CA ILE A 182 -4.48 10.69 -5.18
C ILE A 182 -3.36 9.71 -4.79
N GLY A 183 -3.39 8.47 -5.29
CA GLY A 183 -2.41 7.44 -4.94
C GLY A 183 -2.45 7.04 -3.45
N TRP A 184 -3.63 7.08 -2.83
CA TRP A 184 -3.77 6.79 -1.40
C TRP A 184 -3.87 5.29 -1.15
N ASN A 185 -2.94 4.77 -0.34
CA ASN A 185 -2.96 3.41 0.17
C ASN A 185 -4.10 3.22 1.18
N LEU A 186 -5.07 2.38 0.84
CA LEU A 186 -6.16 2.01 1.73
C LEU A 186 -5.70 0.93 2.70
N ASP A 187 -5.60 1.29 3.98
CA ASP A 187 -5.38 0.34 5.06
C ASP A 187 -6.73 -0.22 5.59
N LEU A 188 -6.65 -1.15 6.54
CA LEU A 188 -7.83 -1.78 7.11
C LEU A 188 -8.79 -0.76 7.76
N ALA A 189 -8.24 0.27 8.40
CA ALA A 189 -9.02 1.33 9.02
C ALA A 189 -9.75 2.19 7.98
N ALA A 190 -9.09 2.52 6.86
CA ALA A 190 -9.72 3.21 5.73
C ALA A 190 -10.89 2.41 5.15
N ILE A 191 -10.76 1.09 5.04
CA ILE A 191 -11.86 0.22 4.57
C ILE A 191 -13.06 0.28 5.53
N ALA A 192 -12.81 0.27 6.84
CA ALA A 192 -13.88 0.43 7.82
C ALA A 192 -14.60 1.80 7.67
N GLY A 193 -13.86 2.87 7.37
CA GLY A 193 -14.45 4.19 7.14
C GLY A 193 -15.30 4.25 5.87
N ILE A 194 -14.89 3.56 4.79
CA ILE A 194 -15.71 3.39 3.58
C ILE A 194 -17.02 2.67 3.91
N LEU A 195 -16.97 1.59 4.69
CA LEU A 195 -18.17 0.84 5.09
C LEU A 195 -19.13 1.70 5.92
N ILE A 196 -18.61 2.53 6.83
CA ILE A 196 -19.44 3.47 7.59
C ILE A 196 -20.07 4.51 6.69
N ALA A 197 -19.33 5.11 5.75
CA ALA A 197 -19.89 6.09 4.84
C ALA A 197 -21.01 5.51 3.96
N ILE A 198 -20.86 4.28 3.49
CA ILE A 198 -21.89 3.57 2.73
C ILE A 198 -23.11 3.27 3.64
N GLY A 199 -22.87 2.82 4.88
CA GLY A 199 -23.94 2.51 5.84
C GLY A 199 -24.79 3.73 6.19
N THR A 200 -24.14 4.85 6.53
CA THR A 200 -24.85 6.12 6.77
C THR A 200 -25.55 6.63 5.52
N GLY A 201 -25.04 6.30 4.33
CA GLY A 201 -25.74 6.59 3.07
C GLY A 201 -27.02 5.83 2.87
N VAL A 202 -27.09 4.56 3.28
CA VAL A 202 -28.33 3.81 3.28
C VAL A 202 -29.32 4.41 4.28
N ASP A 203 -28.86 4.83 5.46
CA ASP A 203 -29.71 5.52 6.45
C ASP A 203 -30.30 6.82 5.88
N ASP A 204 -29.48 7.64 5.22
CA ASP A 204 -29.93 8.86 4.55
C ASP A 204 -30.97 8.58 3.47
N GLN A 205 -30.77 7.52 2.68
CA GLN A 205 -31.72 7.10 1.63
C GLN A 205 -33.04 6.62 2.23
N ILE A 206 -33.01 5.90 3.36
CA ILE A 206 -34.20 5.52 4.13
C ILE A 206 -34.93 6.78 4.61
N VAL A 207 -34.22 7.77 5.18
CA VAL A 207 -34.81 9.03 5.64
C VAL A 207 -35.49 9.80 4.49
N ILE A 208 -34.83 9.91 3.33
CA ILE A 208 -35.41 10.52 2.13
C ILE A 208 -36.70 9.79 1.73
N THR A 209 -36.63 8.46 1.70
CA THR A 209 -37.75 7.62 1.24
C THR A 209 -38.93 7.68 2.20
N ASP A 210 -38.68 7.61 3.51
CA ASP A 210 -39.73 7.68 4.53
C ASP A 210 -40.41 9.06 4.54
N GLU A 211 -39.66 10.16 4.40
CA GLU A 211 -40.24 11.50 4.35
C GLU A 211 -41.06 11.72 3.06
N ILE A 212 -40.59 11.17 1.94
CA ILE A 212 -41.31 11.16 0.66
C ILE A 212 -42.62 10.36 0.76
N LEU A 213 -42.59 9.16 1.35
CA LEU A 213 -43.75 8.26 1.43
C LEU A 213 -44.71 8.60 2.59
N SER A 214 -44.26 9.41 3.55
CA SER A 214 -45.03 9.78 4.74
C SER A 214 -46.41 10.33 4.36
N ARG A 215 -47.49 9.70 4.84
CA ARG A 215 -48.84 10.27 4.72
C ARG A 215 -49.02 11.20 5.90
N SER A 216 -49.25 12.50 5.65
CA SER A 216 -49.46 13.50 6.70
C SER A 216 -50.61 13.02 7.61
N ARG A 217 -50.29 12.51 8.80
CA ARG A 217 -51.29 12.07 9.80
C ARG A 217 -51.62 13.16 10.81
N ALA A 218 -50.87 14.27 10.83
CA ALA A 218 -51.09 15.35 11.80
C ALA A 218 -51.13 16.70 11.07
N GLN A 219 -52.33 17.29 11.09
CA GLN A 219 -52.65 18.70 10.77
C GLN A 219 -52.38 19.22 9.35
N GLN A 220 -53.45 19.20 8.54
CA GLN A 220 -53.94 20.24 7.60
C GLN A 220 -53.02 20.85 6.52
N GLN A 221 -51.73 20.51 6.41
CA GLN A 221 -50.91 20.88 5.25
C GLN A 221 -50.47 19.64 4.47
N ILE A 222 -50.95 19.55 3.22
CA ILE A 222 -50.40 18.65 2.22
C ILE A 222 -49.01 19.21 1.87
N LEU A 223 -47.97 18.73 2.55
CA LEU A 223 -46.60 19.10 2.24
C LEU A 223 -46.26 18.68 0.80
N THR A 224 -45.77 19.64 0.02
CA THR A 224 -45.26 19.39 -1.33
C THR A 224 -44.02 18.48 -1.28
N TRP A 225 -43.76 17.75 -2.35
CA TRP A 225 -42.55 16.92 -2.50
C TRP A 225 -41.26 17.67 -2.16
N ARG A 226 -41.14 18.92 -2.63
CA ARG A 226 -39.99 19.79 -2.33
C ARG A 226 -39.83 20.07 -0.83
N GLN A 227 -40.92 20.25 -0.09
CA GLN A 227 -40.86 20.47 1.36
C GLN A 227 -40.41 19.21 2.11
N ARG A 228 -40.88 18.04 1.68
CA ARG A 228 -40.47 16.73 2.22
C ARG A 228 -38.98 16.48 2.00
N ILE A 229 -38.51 16.65 0.77
CA ILE A 229 -37.09 16.54 0.44
C ILE A 229 -36.27 17.52 1.28
N LYS A 230 -36.68 18.79 1.37
CA LYS A 230 -36.00 19.79 2.20
C LYS A 230 -35.88 19.36 3.67
N ARG A 231 -36.93 18.75 4.23
CA ARG A 231 -36.92 18.25 5.61
C ARG A 231 -35.98 17.06 5.78
N ALA A 232 -35.97 16.10 4.84
CA ALA A 232 -35.02 15.01 4.84
C ALA A 232 -33.57 15.52 4.78
N PHE A 233 -33.28 16.45 3.85
CA PHE A 233 -31.95 17.05 3.71
C PHE A 233 -31.51 17.86 4.95
N PHE A 234 -32.45 18.46 5.69
CA PHE A 234 -32.11 19.11 6.96
C PHE A 234 -31.59 18.09 8.00
N ILE A 235 -32.24 16.93 8.11
CA ILE A 235 -31.83 15.84 9.02
C ILE A 235 -30.46 15.30 8.59
N ILE A 236 -30.30 15.03 7.29
CA ILE A 236 -29.06 14.50 6.71
C ILE A 236 -27.90 15.46 6.93
N MET A 237 -28.11 16.76 6.68
CA MET A 237 -27.07 17.77 6.86
C MET A 237 -26.66 17.89 8.33
N ALA A 238 -27.60 17.78 9.27
CA ALA A 238 -27.28 17.76 10.69
C ALA A 238 -26.41 16.54 11.07
N ALA A 239 -26.76 15.34 10.58
CA ALA A 239 -26.00 14.11 10.80
C ALA A 239 -24.60 14.14 10.12
N TYR A 240 -24.50 14.79 8.97
CA TYR A 240 -23.22 15.04 8.29
C TYR A 240 -22.27 15.85 9.17
N PHE A 241 -22.72 17.01 9.66
CA PHE A 241 -21.88 17.87 10.50
C PHE A 241 -21.46 17.17 11.79
N THR A 242 -22.34 16.40 12.43
CA THR A 242 -21.96 15.67 13.66
C THR A 242 -20.91 14.61 13.36
N THR A 243 -21.03 13.89 12.24
CA THR A 243 -20.06 12.88 11.83
C THR A 243 -18.71 13.51 11.50
N VAL A 244 -18.69 14.60 10.71
CA VAL A 244 -17.44 15.30 10.38
C VAL A 244 -16.74 15.79 11.65
N VAL A 245 -17.48 16.44 12.55
CA VAL A 245 -16.93 16.94 13.83
C VAL A 245 -16.39 15.79 14.68
N ALA A 246 -17.10 14.65 14.73
CA ALA A 246 -16.65 13.47 15.46
C ALA A 246 -15.36 12.84 14.89
N MET A 247 -15.11 13.00 13.59
CA MET A 247 -13.90 12.48 12.93
C MET A 247 -12.69 13.41 13.04
N LEU A 248 -12.87 14.71 13.36
CA LEU A 248 -11.76 15.66 13.47
C LEU A 248 -10.70 15.22 14.51
N PRO A 249 -11.05 14.80 15.75
CA PRO A 249 -10.05 14.35 16.70
C PRO A 249 -9.26 13.13 16.20
N LEU A 250 -9.91 12.19 15.48
CA LEU A 250 -9.25 11.00 14.94
C LEU A 250 -8.31 11.33 13.78
N TRP A 251 -8.58 12.41 13.03
CA TRP A 251 -7.66 12.91 12.02
C TRP A 251 -6.34 13.37 12.65
N PHE A 252 -6.42 14.09 13.77
CA PHE A 252 -5.26 14.66 14.46
C PHE A 252 -4.63 13.73 15.52
N ALA A 253 -5.31 12.65 15.91
CA ALA A 253 -4.80 11.70 16.88
C ALA A 253 -3.49 11.05 16.37
N GLY A 254 -2.42 11.16 17.16
CA GLY A 254 -1.04 10.78 16.81
C GLY A 254 -0.78 9.29 16.57
N ALA A 255 -1.81 8.44 16.57
CA ALA A 255 -1.71 7.05 16.17
C ALA A 255 -2.30 6.91 14.77
N GLY A 256 -1.45 6.84 13.74
CA GLY A 256 -1.84 6.77 12.33
C GLY A 256 -2.87 5.68 11.99
N LEU A 257 -3.05 4.69 12.87
CA LEU A 257 -4.02 3.61 12.78
C LEU A 257 -5.47 4.07 12.55
N LEU A 258 -5.90 5.23 13.08
CA LEU A 258 -7.28 5.71 12.93
C LEU A 258 -7.42 6.84 11.91
N LYS A 259 -6.30 7.36 11.40
CA LYS A 259 -6.30 8.47 10.45
C LYS A 259 -6.94 8.06 9.13
N GLY A 260 -6.65 6.84 8.66
CA GLY A 260 -7.25 6.28 7.46
C GLY A 260 -8.78 6.22 7.55
N PHE A 261 -9.29 5.76 8.68
CA PHE A 261 -10.72 5.71 8.99
C PHE A 261 -11.38 7.09 9.00
N ALA A 262 -10.78 8.07 9.68
CA ALA A 262 -11.35 9.42 9.77
C ALA A 262 -11.45 10.08 8.39
N ILE A 263 -10.37 10.03 7.60
CA ILE A 263 -10.31 10.65 6.29
C ILE A 263 -11.33 10.01 5.34
N THR A 264 -11.38 8.67 5.28
CA THR A 264 -12.33 7.96 4.40
C THR A 264 -13.78 8.22 4.79
N THR A 265 -14.08 8.26 6.08
CA THR A 265 -15.43 8.57 6.57
C THR A 265 -15.84 9.99 6.18
N ILE A 266 -14.98 10.99 6.39
CA ILE A 266 -15.27 12.39 6.06
C ILE A 266 -15.53 12.55 4.56
N PHE A 267 -14.63 12.03 3.70
CA PHE A 267 -14.81 12.13 2.25
C PHE A 267 -16.03 11.33 1.79
N GLY A 268 -16.26 10.15 2.37
CA GLY A 268 -17.40 9.30 2.03
C GLY A 268 -18.72 9.98 2.30
N VAL A 269 -18.95 10.44 3.54
CA VAL A 269 -20.20 11.14 3.87
C VAL A 269 -20.32 12.46 3.09
N SER A 270 -19.20 13.15 2.80
CA SER A 270 -19.23 14.36 1.97
C SER A 270 -19.67 14.06 0.52
N PHE A 271 -19.08 13.08 -0.15
CA PHE A 271 -19.54 12.64 -1.47
C PHE A 271 -20.98 12.17 -1.43
N GLY A 272 -21.35 11.52 -0.34
CA GLY A 272 -22.71 11.17 -0.08
C GLY A 272 -23.66 12.37 -0.18
N VAL A 273 -23.53 13.27 0.78
CA VAL A 273 -24.44 14.40 0.99
C VAL A 273 -24.48 15.33 -0.21
N PHE A 274 -23.35 15.57 -0.86
CA PHE A 274 -23.27 16.53 -1.96
C PHE A 274 -23.55 15.94 -3.34
N ILE A 275 -23.40 14.62 -3.53
CA ILE A 275 -23.52 13.98 -4.85
C ILE A 275 -24.59 12.90 -4.85
N THR A 276 -24.41 11.85 -4.05
CA THR A 276 -25.25 10.64 -4.20
C THR A 276 -26.64 10.78 -3.59
N ARG A 277 -26.82 11.50 -2.47
CA ARG A 277 -28.15 11.73 -1.87
C ARG A 277 -29.03 12.64 -2.75
N PRO A 278 -28.54 13.77 -3.30
CA PRO A 278 -29.31 14.55 -4.27
C PRO A 278 -29.72 13.74 -5.50
N ALA A 279 -28.80 12.92 -6.03
CA ALA A 279 -29.10 12.01 -7.14
C ALA A 279 -30.18 10.98 -6.77
N TYR A 280 -30.10 10.38 -5.58
CA TYR A 280 -31.11 9.46 -5.07
C TYR A 280 -32.49 10.12 -4.96
N ALA A 281 -32.57 11.29 -4.35
CA ALA A 281 -33.82 12.03 -4.20
C ALA A 281 -34.47 12.34 -5.56
N ALA A 282 -33.65 12.73 -6.55
CA ALA A 282 -34.14 12.97 -7.91
C ALA A 282 -34.64 11.70 -8.60
N MET A 283 -33.94 10.57 -8.45
CA MET A 283 -34.40 9.27 -8.99
C MET A 283 -35.72 8.85 -8.38
N VAL A 284 -35.86 8.94 -7.05
CA VAL A 284 -37.07 8.53 -6.34
C VAL A 284 -38.25 9.46 -6.67
N GLU A 285 -38.01 10.77 -6.80
CA GLU A 285 -39.05 11.71 -7.27
C GLU A 285 -39.53 11.35 -8.68
N PHE A 286 -38.61 10.99 -9.60
CA PHE A 286 -38.97 10.59 -10.95
C PHE A 286 -39.82 9.31 -10.96
N PHE A 287 -39.36 8.24 -10.30
CA PHE A 287 -40.03 6.93 -10.33
C PHE A 287 -41.33 6.82 -9.53
N LEU A 288 -41.58 7.70 -8.57
CA LEU A 288 -42.80 7.68 -7.74
C LEU A 288 -43.86 8.70 -8.16
N LYS A 289 -43.52 9.59 -9.10
CA LYS A 289 -44.44 10.61 -9.63
C LYS A 289 -45.17 10.13 -10.89
N GLU A 290 -44.63 9.13 -11.58
CA GLU A 290 -45.36 8.28 -12.55
C GLU A 290 -46.18 7.20 -11.83
#